data_AF-X0TNX2-F1
#
_entry.id   AF-X0TNX2-F1
#
_cell.length_a   1.000
_cell.length_b   1.000
_cell.length_c   1.000
_cell.angle_alpha   90.00
_cell.angle_beta   90.00
_cell.angle_gamma   90.00
#
_symmetry.space_group_name_H-M   'P 1'
#
loop_
_entity.id
_entity.type
_entity.pdbx_description
1 polymer ?
#
loop_
_entity_poly.entity_id
_entity_poly.type
_entity_poly.pdbx_seq_one_letter_code
_entity_poly.pdbx_strand_id
1 'polypeptide(L)'
;FLFGPQLAYSSEALQELLGPEKLATDSLARSFIGNPALGYKVAYCQRDTAMYVSILLAGMVFGLMRHRLRPLPFALYLILLVPLAIDGLGQFLAFYESTWQLRTITGSLFGIATIWFAYPHLEAGMGEIRRTVNEKLRLE
;
A
#
# COMPACT_ATOMS: atom_id res chain seq x y z
N PHE A 1 -14.25 2.46 4.65
CA PHE A 1 -15.25 1.94 5.60
C PHE A 1 -15.44 0.45 5.31
N LEU A 2 -15.59 -0.35 6.36
CA LEU A 2 -15.87 -1.78 6.27
C LEU A 2 -17.28 -2.05 6.82
N PHE A 3 -17.93 -3.11 6.34
CA PHE A 3 -19.27 -3.52 6.77
C PHE A 3 -20.36 -2.46 6.50
N GLY A 4 -20.14 -1.59 5.52
CA GLY A 4 -21.10 -0.60 5.04
C GLY A 4 -21.29 -0.72 3.52
N PRO A 5 -22.22 0.07 2.94
CA PRO A 5 -22.56 -0.02 1.52
C PRO A 5 -21.45 0.51 0.60
N GLN A 6 -20.57 1.38 1.09
CA GLN A 6 -19.46 1.95 0.31
C GLN A 6 -18.13 1.84 1.06
N LEU A 7 -17.06 1.62 0.30
CA LEU A 7 -15.70 1.51 0.85
C LEU A 7 -15.06 2.88 1.10
N ALA A 8 -15.47 3.90 0.36
CA ALA A 8 -14.97 5.27 0.48
C ALA A 8 -16.11 6.27 0.28
N TYR A 9 -16.13 7.31 1.10
CA TYR A 9 -17.08 8.43 1.02
C TYR A 9 -16.30 9.72 0.81
N SER A 10 -16.82 10.63 -0.02
CA SER A 10 -16.28 12.00 -0.11
C SER A 10 -16.60 12.77 1.17
N SER A 11 -15.84 13.85 1.43
CA SER A 11 -16.12 14.76 2.56
C SER A 11 -17.54 15.32 2.50
N GLU A 12 -17.98 15.72 1.31
CA GLU A 12 -19.33 16.25 1.06
C GLU A 12 -20.42 15.21 1.35
N ALA A 13 -20.28 13.98 0.85
CA ALA A 13 -21.23 12.91 1.13
C ALA A 13 -21.28 12.59 2.63
N LEU A 14 -20.13 12.62 3.31
CA LEU A 14 -20.10 12.40 4.75
C LEU A 14 -20.82 13.52 5.53
N GLN A 15 -20.69 14.77 5.08
CA GLN A 15 -21.39 15.93 5.65
C GLN A 15 -22.90 15.84 5.46
N GLU A 16 -23.36 15.40 4.29
CA GLU A 16 -24.77 15.21 4.00
C GLU A 16 -25.37 14.08 4.87
N LEU A 17 -24.65 12.96 5.01
CA LEU A 17 -25.13 11.80 5.79
C LEU A 17 -25.03 11.95 7.31
N LEU A 18 -24.09 12.75 7.83
CA LEU A 18 -23.91 12.96 9.28
C LEU A 18 -24.59 14.24 9.80
N GLY A 19 -24.99 15.14 8.92
CA GLY A 19 -25.57 16.45 9.22
C GLY A 19 -24.48 17.53 9.48
N PRO A 20 -24.70 18.77 9.03
CA PRO A 20 -23.70 19.85 9.09
C PRO A 20 -23.27 20.22 10.52
N GLU A 21 -24.16 20.08 11.51
CA GLU A 21 -23.84 20.36 12.92
C GLU A 21 -22.78 19.41 13.51
N LYS A 22 -22.72 18.14 13.07
CA LYS A 22 -21.76 17.16 13.59
C LYS A 22 -20.38 17.27 12.96
N LEU A 23 -20.23 18.03 11.87
CA LEU A 23 -18.95 18.22 11.17
C LEU A 23 -18.42 19.66 11.25
N ALA A 24 -19.19 20.62 11.75
CA ALA A 24 -18.74 21.99 11.98
C ALA A 24 -17.57 22.09 12.97
N THR A 25 -17.37 21.07 13.81
CA THR A 25 -16.15 20.86 14.58
C THR A 25 -15.33 19.75 13.92
N ASP A 26 -14.22 20.10 13.26
CA ASP A 26 -13.26 19.17 12.61
C ASP A 26 -12.82 18.01 13.54
N SER A 27 -12.96 18.18 14.86
CA SER A 27 -12.75 17.17 15.90
C SER A 27 -13.75 16.01 15.88
N LEU A 28 -15.03 16.27 15.54
CA LEU A 28 -16.08 15.24 15.51
C LEU A 28 -15.98 14.36 14.26
N ALA A 29 -15.58 14.94 13.12
CA ALA A 29 -15.30 14.19 11.90
C ALA A 29 -14.15 13.19 12.09
N ARG A 30 -13.08 13.60 12.80
CA ARG A 30 -11.93 12.76 13.14
C ARG A 30 -12.25 11.69 14.18
N SER A 31 -13.07 12.01 15.19
CA SER A 31 -13.46 11.06 16.24
C SER A 31 -14.58 10.11 15.84
N PHE A 32 -15.29 10.35 14.74
CA PHE A 32 -16.30 9.43 14.23
C PHE A 32 -15.66 8.10 13.80
N ILE A 33 -15.95 7.02 14.52
CA ILE A 33 -15.47 5.66 14.22
C ILE A 33 -16.29 5.01 13.11
N GLY A 34 -17.61 5.19 13.12
CA GLY A 34 -18.53 4.53 12.20
C GLY A 34 -19.87 4.21 12.83
N ASN A 35 -20.80 3.72 12.03
CA ASN A 35 -22.09 3.22 12.49
C ASN A 35 -22.57 2.06 11.57
N PRO A 36 -23.56 1.25 11.97
CA PRO A 36 -24.03 0.14 11.14
C PRO A 36 -24.57 0.53 9.75
N ALA A 37 -24.99 1.78 9.55
CA ALA A 37 -25.53 2.25 8.27
C ALA A 37 -24.43 2.63 7.26
N LEU A 38 -23.33 3.22 7.74
CA LEU A 38 -22.19 3.68 6.93
C LEU A 38 -21.01 2.68 6.95
N GLY A 39 -21.01 1.76 7.89
CA GLY A 39 -19.87 0.93 8.24
C GLY A 39 -18.89 1.63 9.18
N TYR A 40 -17.75 0.97 9.40
CA TYR A 40 -16.70 1.38 10.32
C TYR A 40 -15.44 1.82 9.59
N LYS A 41 -14.81 2.91 10.05
CA LYS A 41 -13.53 3.39 9.52
C LYS A 41 -12.42 2.39 9.83
N VAL A 42 -11.47 2.30 8.90
CA VAL A 42 -10.25 1.52 9.08
C VAL A 42 -9.22 2.43 9.79
N ALA A 43 -8.37 1.84 10.64
CA ALA A 43 -7.37 2.57 11.42
C ALA A 43 -6.21 3.16 10.58
N TYR A 44 -6.03 2.66 9.34
CA TYR A 44 -5.01 3.11 8.40
C TYR A 44 -5.64 3.76 7.18
N CYS A 45 -4.84 4.51 6.42
CA CYS A 45 -5.35 5.15 5.23
C CYS A 45 -5.55 4.13 4.08
N GLN A 46 -6.32 4.54 3.08
CA GLN A 46 -6.58 3.73 1.90
C GLN A 46 -5.30 3.35 1.15
N ARG A 47 -4.33 4.26 1.10
CA ARG A 47 -3.04 4.05 0.45
C ARG A 47 -2.25 2.94 1.16
N ASP A 48 -2.15 2.99 2.48
CA ASP A 48 -1.44 1.96 3.28
C ASP A 48 -2.10 0.59 3.12
N THR A 49 -3.44 0.57 3.15
CA THR A 49 -4.22 -0.66 2.93
C THR A 49 -3.89 -1.26 1.55
N ALA A 50 -3.86 -0.42 0.50
CA ALA A 50 -3.51 -0.85 -0.84
C ALA A 50 -2.06 -1.36 -0.92
N MET A 51 -1.10 -0.69 -0.27
CA MET A 51 0.30 -1.13 -0.21
C MET A 51 0.42 -2.52 0.42
N TYR A 52 -0.12 -2.71 1.63
CA TYR A 52 0.02 -3.98 2.36
C TYR A 52 -0.67 -5.14 1.68
N VAL A 53 -1.89 -4.94 1.15
CA VAL A 53 -2.59 -5.97 0.37
C VAL A 53 -1.78 -6.33 -0.87
N SER A 54 -1.23 -5.34 -1.57
CA SER A 54 -0.46 -5.59 -2.79
C SER A 54 0.88 -6.26 -2.50
N ILE A 55 1.53 -5.92 -1.38
CA ILE A 55 2.73 -6.61 -0.89
C ILE A 55 2.43 -8.09 -0.61
N LEU A 56 1.33 -8.37 0.10
CA LEU A 56 0.91 -9.73 0.40
C LEU A 56 0.67 -10.53 -0.88
N LEU A 57 -0.14 -9.99 -1.80
CA LEU A 57 -0.48 -10.66 -3.06
C LEU A 57 0.75 -10.85 -3.96
N ALA A 58 1.58 -9.82 -4.11
CA ALA A 58 2.81 -9.92 -4.89
C ALA A 58 3.78 -10.94 -4.29
N GLY A 59 3.85 -11.04 -2.96
CA GLY A 59 4.67 -12.02 -2.26
C GLY A 59 4.18 -13.46 -2.51
N MET A 60 2.87 -13.69 -2.47
CA MET A 60 2.27 -14.98 -2.83
C MET A 60 2.56 -15.34 -4.30
N VAL A 61 2.36 -14.39 -5.22
CA VAL A 61 2.68 -14.58 -6.65
C VAL A 61 4.16 -14.89 -6.85
N PHE A 62 5.05 -14.17 -6.17
CA PHE A 62 6.48 -14.45 -6.21
C PHE A 62 6.78 -15.86 -5.70
N GLY A 63 6.20 -16.28 -4.57
CA GLY A 63 6.39 -17.63 -4.05
C GLY A 63 6.05 -18.73 -5.06
N LEU A 64 5.00 -18.52 -5.85
CA LEU A 64 4.57 -19.44 -6.91
C LEU A 64 5.44 -19.35 -8.19
N MET A 65 6.03 -18.19 -8.47
CA MET A 65 6.70 -17.89 -9.75
C MET A 65 8.20 -17.59 -9.60
N ARG A 66 8.79 -17.80 -8.43
CA ARG A 66 10.18 -17.41 -8.08
C ARG A 66 11.24 -17.84 -9.10
N HIS A 67 11.06 -19.01 -9.72
CA HIS A 67 11.99 -19.53 -10.73
C HIS A 67 11.83 -18.91 -12.14
N ARG A 68 10.73 -18.18 -12.39
CA ARG A 68 10.44 -17.56 -13.69
C ARG A 68 10.56 -16.04 -13.68
N LEU A 69 10.51 -15.42 -12.50
CA LEU A 69 10.57 -13.97 -12.37
C LEU A 69 12.03 -13.49 -12.43
N ARG A 70 12.30 -12.59 -13.37
CA ARG A 70 13.60 -11.90 -13.43
C ARG A 70 13.62 -10.76 -12.41
N PRO A 71 14.77 -10.52 -11.75
CA PRO A 71 14.94 -9.39 -10.83
C PRO A 71 14.69 -8.08 -11.57
N LEU A 72 13.90 -7.20 -10.95
CA LEU A 72 13.63 -5.88 -11.49
C LEU A 72 14.91 -5.03 -11.40
N PRO A 73 15.39 -4.39 -12.48
CA PRO A 73 16.56 -3.54 -12.40
C PRO A 73 16.26 -2.29 -11.53
N PHE A 74 17.25 -1.83 -10.77
CA PHE A 74 17.09 -0.74 -9.81
C PHE A 74 16.52 0.54 -10.43
N ALA A 75 16.93 0.89 -11.66
CA ALA A 75 16.40 2.06 -12.36
C ALA A 75 14.89 1.94 -12.62
N LEU A 76 14.42 0.76 -13.05
CA LEU A 76 12.99 0.52 -13.29
C LEU A 76 12.20 0.51 -11.98
N TYR A 77 12.76 -0.02 -10.91
CA TYR A 77 12.19 0.09 -9.57
C TYR A 77 11.96 1.55 -9.19
N LEU A 78 12.97 2.42 -9.32
CA LEU A 78 12.81 3.85 -9.03
C LEU A 78 11.73 4.52 -9.90
N ILE A 79 11.64 4.18 -11.19
CA ILE A 79 10.59 4.70 -12.08
C ILE A 79 9.20 4.30 -11.58
N LEU A 80 9.01 3.05 -11.12
CA LEU A 80 7.73 2.60 -10.57
C LEU A 80 7.36 3.28 -9.24
N LEU A 81 8.33 3.84 -8.51
CA LEU A 81 8.11 4.61 -7.28
C LEU A 81 7.66 6.05 -7.55
N VAL A 82 7.98 6.60 -8.73
CA VAL A 82 7.71 8.01 -9.07
C VAL A 82 6.23 8.40 -8.90
N PRO A 83 5.23 7.62 -9.37
CA PRO A 83 3.82 8.00 -9.22
C PRO A 83 3.41 8.16 -7.76
N LEU A 84 3.86 7.25 -6.89
CA LEU A 84 3.62 7.36 -5.45
C LEU A 84 4.33 8.57 -4.85
N ALA A 85 5.58 8.84 -5.25
CA ALA A 85 6.34 9.98 -4.75
C ALA A 85 5.66 11.30 -5.13
N ILE A 86 5.22 11.45 -6.38
CA ILE A 86 4.50 12.65 -6.85
C ILE A 86 3.17 12.83 -6.11
N ASP A 87 2.38 11.75 -6.01
CA ASP A 87 1.09 11.76 -5.32
C ASP A 87 1.24 12.05 -3.81
N GLY A 88 2.17 11.35 -3.16
CA GLY A 88 2.42 11.48 -1.73
C GLY A 88 3.00 12.84 -1.36
N LEU A 89 3.98 13.33 -2.11
CA LEU A 89 4.58 14.65 -1.85
C LEU A 89 3.62 15.79 -2.19
N GLY A 90 2.87 15.67 -3.29
CA GLY A 90 1.86 16.66 -3.66
C GLY A 90 0.79 16.84 -2.58
N GLN A 91 0.29 15.73 -2.04
CA GLN A 91 -0.66 15.76 -0.93
C GLN A 91 -0.03 16.27 0.38
N PHE A 92 1.20 15.83 0.70
CA PHE A 92 1.90 16.25 1.92
C PHE A 92 2.19 17.75 1.96
N LEU A 93 2.51 18.35 0.80
CA LEU A 93 2.73 19.78 0.64
C LEU A 93 1.42 20.58 0.43
N ALA A 94 0.27 19.92 0.54
CA ALA A 94 -1.06 20.51 0.35
C ALA A 94 -1.27 21.17 -1.04
N PHE A 95 -0.61 20.66 -2.09
CA PHE A 95 -0.83 21.16 -3.46
C PHE A 95 -2.16 20.72 -4.06
N TYR A 96 -2.64 19.53 -3.68
CA TYR A 96 -3.95 19.00 -4.07
C TYR A 96 -4.38 17.88 -3.12
N GLU A 97 -5.68 17.58 -3.12
CA GLU A 97 -6.21 16.42 -2.43
C GLU A 97 -6.23 15.20 -3.34
N SER A 98 -5.57 14.12 -2.91
CA SER A 98 -5.49 12.88 -3.68
C SER A 98 -6.84 12.14 -3.65
N THR A 99 -7.35 11.81 -4.83
CA THR A 99 -8.55 11.00 -4.97
C THR A 99 -8.32 9.57 -4.47
N TRP A 100 -9.40 8.91 -4.06
CA TRP A 100 -9.34 7.54 -3.52
C TRP A 100 -8.76 6.55 -4.56
N GLN A 101 -9.06 6.75 -5.85
CA GLN A 101 -8.56 5.94 -6.95
C GLN A 101 -7.05 6.06 -7.07
N LEU A 102 -6.55 7.30 -7.09
CA LEU A 102 -5.14 7.56 -7.30
C LEU A 102 -4.31 7.02 -6.12
N ARG A 103 -4.78 7.22 -4.88
CA ARG A 103 -4.17 6.65 -3.67
C ARG A 103 -4.11 5.12 -3.69
N THR A 104 -5.13 4.47 -4.24
CA THR A 104 -5.17 3.01 -4.36
C THR A 104 -4.19 2.53 -5.42
N ILE A 105 -4.18 3.17 -6.60
CA ILE A 105 -3.31 2.79 -7.72
C ILE A 105 -1.83 3.00 -7.35
N THR A 106 -1.48 4.17 -6.82
CA THR A 106 -0.08 4.49 -6.45
C THR A 106 0.42 3.60 -5.31
N GLY A 107 -0.42 3.33 -4.30
CA GLY A 107 -0.11 2.41 -3.22
C GLY A 107 0.07 0.96 -3.70
N SER A 108 -0.83 0.47 -4.56
CA SER A 108 -0.71 -0.88 -5.11
C SER A 108 0.52 -1.07 -6.00
N LEU A 109 0.78 -0.09 -6.88
CA LEU A 109 1.96 -0.11 -7.74
C LEU A 109 3.25 -0.17 -6.92
N PHE A 110 3.34 0.65 -5.88
CA PHE A 110 4.46 0.65 -4.95
C PHE A 110 4.65 -0.72 -4.28
N GLY A 111 3.58 -1.32 -3.74
CA GLY A 111 3.65 -2.62 -3.09
C GLY A 111 4.14 -3.72 -4.02
N ILE A 112 3.61 -3.77 -5.25
CA ILE A 112 4.03 -4.74 -6.28
C ILE A 112 5.49 -4.52 -6.67
N ALA A 113 5.86 -3.27 -6.98
CA ALA A 113 7.22 -2.92 -7.40
C ALA A 113 8.25 -3.26 -6.30
N THR A 114 7.92 -2.99 -5.05
CA THR A 114 8.77 -3.29 -3.89
C THR A 114 9.05 -4.78 -3.77
N ILE A 115 8.02 -5.62 -3.92
CA ILE A 115 8.21 -7.08 -3.80
C ILE A 115 8.91 -7.66 -5.01
N TRP A 116 8.55 -7.22 -6.21
CA TRP A 116 9.24 -7.64 -7.44
C TRP A 116 10.71 -7.24 -7.43
N PHE A 117 11.06 -6.09 -6.84
CA PHE A 117 12.45 -5.73 -6.64
C PHE A 117 13.09 -6.54 -5.51
N ALA A 118 12.57 -6.49 -4.29
CA ALA A 118 13.25 -6.99 -3.10
C ALA A 118 13.40 -8.51 -3.09
N TYR A 119 12.36 -9.27 -3.43
CA TYR A 119 12.36 -10.72 -3.21
C TYR A 119 13.39 -11.48 -4.06
N PRO A 120 13.51 -11.24 -5.39
CA PRO A 120 14.57 -11.86 -6.19
C PRO A 120 15.98 -11.54 -5.68
N HIS A 121 16.24 -10.30 -5.26
CA HIS A 121 17.56 -9.90 -4.76
C HIS A 121 17.86 -10.53 -3.41
N LEU A 122 16.87 -10.60 -2.51
CA LEU A 122 16.99 -11.30 -1.23
C LEU A 122 17.22 -12.80 -1.44
N GLU A 123 16.51 -13.43 -2.37
CA GLU A 123 16.70 -14.85 -2.70
C GLU A 123 18.13 -15.11 -3.21
N ALA A 124 18.63 -14.27 -4.12
CA ALA A 124 19.99 -14.37 -4.64
C ALA A 124 21.04 -14.21 -3.52
N GLY A 125 20.91 -13.17 -2.68
CA GLY A 125 21.83 -12.91 -1.58
C GLY A 125 21.82 -14.02 -0.51
N MET A 126 20.64 -14.51 -0.14
CA MET A 126 20.53 -15.65 0.79
C MET A 126 21.09 -16.93 0.19
N GLY A 127 20.96 -17.13 -1.13
CA GLY A 127 21.58 -18.23 -1.84
C GLY A 127 23.11 -18.20 -1.79
N GLU A 128 23.71 -17.01 -1.94
CA GLU A 128 25.16 -16.81 -1.83
C GLU A 128 25.68 -17.05 -0.41
N ILE A 129 24.99 -16.53 0.60
CA ILE A 129 25.31 -16.76 2.01
C ILE A 129 25.27 -18.26 2.31
N ARG A 130 24.21 -18.96 1.87
CA ARG A 130 24.09 -20.41 2.08
C ARG A 130 25.26 -21.18 1.46
N ARG A 131 25.65 -20.86 0.22
CA ARG A 131 26.80 -21.51 -0.45
C ARG A 131 28.09 -21.29 0.34
N THR A 132 28.36 -20.05 0.74
CA THR A 132 29.56 -19.69 1.51
C THR A 132 29.62 -20.43 2.86
N VAL A 133 28.47 -20.56 3.53
CA VAL A 133 28.36 -21.28 4.81
C VAL A 133 28.61 -22.79 4.62
N ASN A 134 28.02 -23.40 3.59
CA ASN A 134 28.24 -24.81 3.28
C ASN A 134 29.72 -25.10 2.98
N GLU A 135 30.38 -24.25 2.19
CA GLU A 135 31.81 -24.39 1.87
C GLU A 135 32.71 -24.29 3.11
N LYS A 136 32.45 -23.34 4.01
CA LYS A 136 33.27 -23.14 5.23
C LYS A 136 33.06 -24.24 6.26
N LEU A 137 31.84 -24.76 6.39
CA LEU A 137 31.47 -25.76 7.39
C LEU A 137 31.59 -27.21 6.87
N ARG A 138 31.91 -27.41 5.58
CA ARG A 138 31.98 -28.73 4.92
C ARG A 138 30.70 -29.55 5.14
N LEU A 139 29.55 -28.89 5.07
CA LEU A 139 28.24 -29.54 5.26
C LEU A 139 27.77 -30.27 4.00
N GLU A 140 28.42 -30.03 2.86
CA GLU A 140 28.28 -30.73 1.58
C GLU A 140 29.68 -31.04 1.02
#